data_AF-A0A6A4WSF2-F1
#
_entry.id   AF-A0A6A4WSF2-F1
#
_cell.length_a   1.000
_cell.length_b   1.000
_cell.length_c   1.000
_cell.angle_alpha   90.00
_cell.angle_beta   90.00
_cell.angle_gamma   90.00
#
_symmetry.space_group_name_H-M   'P 1'
#
loop_
_entity.id
_entity.type
_entity.pdbx_description
1 polymer ?
#
loop_
_entity_poly.entity_id
_entity_poly.type
_entity_poly.pdbx_seq_one_letter_code
_entity_poly.pdbx_strand_id
1 'polypeptide(L)'
;MLPHSAVPVLLLGLLLGLGAAVPLQDSADIPPDGSQPVVAARGGFYLPPAAGTAAPTAAAADPLLHRLQPLLERALARAVENLLAAGRRTEGDQLAALRARLESLEREMAELRRDAPPPPPPGAVQCPQPEPEPAETTPAPRPEPAPTPKPEPEPCLSEPDPLAAELAPFERPEKLSCARSCLQLRDQMHNPQDGVYWFTGMPVPVLCDFSHDGGGWTLLLTAKSREGWNLLSVLGRRERSPSLDDNYSILEHADYIRDLGTGTRFAYRIETQAEKSRQRWGGVWFAPQNYSFVHENPDQTEVFNVKRFDKWTYKANGIKRRMPWLNMHVRGSGNEPAVLTTGDASTNVWGTLLNDEGKTTYQHSPWIHPEAQQSGTVLYWMRENSR
;
A
#
# COMPACT_ATOMS: atom_id res chain seq x y z
N MET A 1 6.37 30.06 60.85
CA MET A 1 6.94 29.61 62.13
C MET A 1 6.65 28.12 62.28
N LEU A 2 7.66 27.30 62.61
CA LEU A 2 7.45 25.97 63.20
C LEU A 2 7.43 26.12 64.73
N PRO A 3 6.94 25.11 65.48
CA PRO A 3 7.92 24.23 66.12
C PRO A 3 7.51 22.76 66.29
N HIS A 4 8.52 21.88 66.17
CA HIS A 4 8.72 20.64 66.94
C HIS A 4 7.75 19.45 66.71
N SER A 5 8.07 18.19 67.10
CA SER A 5 9.32 17.39 67.06
C SER A 5 9.09 16.13 67.91
N ALA A 6 9.24 14.92 67.35
CA ALA A 6 9.65 13.71 68.10
C ALA A 6 9.94 12.53 67.16
N VAL A 7 10.99 11.76 67.47
CA VAL A 7 11.35 10.49 66.84
C VAL A 7 11.88 9.57 67.95
N PRO A 8 11.56 8.26 67.96
CA PRO A 8 12.34 7.23 68.66
C PRO A 8 13.18 6.39 67.66
N VAL A 9 14.34 5.88 68.10
CA VAL A 9 15.38 5.30 67.23
C VAL A 9 16.02 4.06 67.90
N LEU A 10 16.57 3.13 67.10
CA LEU A 10 17.38 1.94 67.50
C LEU A 10 16.63 0.83 68.26
N LEU A 11 17.14 -0.41 68.46
CA LEU A 11 18.35 -1.14 67.99
C LEU A 11 17.89 -2.41 67.22
N LEU A 12 18.49 -2.82 66.09
CA LEU A 12 19.80 -3.48 65.88
C LEU A 12 19.84 -4.98 66.26
N GLY A 13 20.21 -5.83 65.30
CA GLY A 13 20.54 -7.25 65.47
C GLY A 13 21.29 -7.78 64.25
N LEU A 14 22.45 -8.42 64.44
CA LEU A 14 23.43 -8.79 63.39
C LEU A 14 23.93 -10.23 63.60
N LEU A 15 24.83 -10.69 62.72
CA LEU A 15 25.49 -12.01 62.58
C LEU A 15 24.74 -12.94 61.60
N LEU A 16 25.29 -13.47 60.50
CA LEU A 16 26.63 -13.96 60.05
C LEU A 16 26.65 -15.49 59.95
N GLY A 17 27.03 -15.99 58.76
CA GLY A 17 27.29 -17.40 58.46
C GLY A 17 28.06 -17.49 57.13
N LEU A 18 29.11 -18.31 57.10
CA LEU A 18 30.14 -18.32 56.03
C LEU A 18 30.52 -19.76 55.65
N GLY A 19 31.02 -19.94 54.42
CA GLY A 19 31.58 -21.19 53.90
C GLY A 19 30.66 -21.92 52.91
N ALA A 20 31.18 -22.73 51.97
CA ALA A 20 32.57 -22.97 51.57
C ALA A 20 32.59 -23.41 50.08
N ALA A 21 33.76 -23.73 49.50
CA ALA A 21 33.91 -23.88 48.04
C ALA A 21 34.62 -25.18 47.61
N VAL A 22 34.18 -25.75 46.46
CA VAL A 22 34.97 -26.64 45.55
C VAL A 22 35.31 -28.03 46.17
N PRO A 23 35.73 -29.12 45.44
CA PRO A 23 36.05 -29.33 44.01
C PRO A 23 35.35 -30.53 43.28
N LEU A 24 35.58 -30.65 41.95
CA LEU A 24 35.90 -31.85 41.10
C LEU A 24 35.07 -33.18 41.21
N GLN A 25 35.08 -34.15 40.27
CA GLN A 25 35.40 -34.28 38.82
C GLN A 25 35.15 -35.75 38.39
N ASP A 26 34.59 -36.02 37.20
CA ASP A 26 34.92 -37.14 36.28
C ASP A 26 34.08 -37.05 34.98
N SER A 27 34.49 -37.42 33.75
CA SER A 27 35.29 -38.55 33.17
C SER A 27 34.50 -39.86 33.04
N ALA A 28 34.48 -40.63 31.95
CA ALA A 28 35.01 -40.49 30.57
C ALA A 28 33.97 -41.10 29.57
N ASP A 29 34.19 -41.79 28.43
CA ASP A 29 35.38 -42.28 27.71
C ASP A 29 35.09 -42.50 26.19
N ILE A 30 36.12 -42.41 25.33
CA ILE A 30 36.08 -42.34 23.84
C ILE A 30 37.48 -42.77 23.28
N PRO A 31 37.68 -43.50 22.14
CA PRO A 31 36.79 -43.82 20.99
C PRO A 31 36.63 -45.37 20.79
N PRO A 32 37.28 -46.19 19.88
CA PRO A 32 37.99 -46.02 18.59
C PRO A 32 37.62 -46.98 17.39
N ASP A 33 37.87 -46.50 16.17
CA ASP A 33 38.39 -47.20 14.94
C ASP A 33 37.52 -48.12 14.04
N GLY A 34 37.94 -48.23 12.77
CA GLY A 34 37.42 -49.08 11.67
C GLY A 34 37.12 -48.33 10.36
N SER A 35 37.98 -47.42 9.85
CA SER A 35 39.10 -47.69 8.91
C SER A 35 38.73 -48.32 7.54
N GLN A 36 39.22 -47.71 6.43
CA GLN A 36 38.93 -48.07 5.02
C GLN A 36 39.75 -49.28 4.48
N PRO A 37 39.54 -49.72 3.22
CA PRO A 37 40.45 -49.25 2.14
C PRO A 37 39.81 -49.03 0.75
N VAL A 38 40.62 -48.59 -0.23
CA VAL A 38 40.24 -48.17 -1.60
C VAL A 38 40.96 -48.98 -2.69
N VAL A 39 40.26 -49.32 -3.79
CA VAL A 39 40.83 -49.73 -5.10
C VAL A 39 39.89 -49.18 -6.21
N ALA A 40 40.24 -48.48 -7.31
CA ALA A 40 41.48 -48.05 -8.00
C ALA A 40 41.78 -48.72 -9.37
N ALA A 41 41.11 -48.23 -10.44
CA ALA A 41 41.53 -48.30 -11.86
C ALA A 41 40.89 -47.09 -12.60
N ARG A 42 41.61 -46.18 -13.27
CA ARG A 42 42.27 -46.30 -14.61
C ARG A 42 41.30 -46.76 -15.72
N GLY A 43 41.01 -45.96 -16.75
CA GLY A 43 41.36 -44.55 -17.02
C GLY A 43 41.20 -44.18 -18.51
N GLY A 44 41.57 -42.96 -18.90
CA GLY A 44 41.75 -42.57 -20.32
C GLY A 44 41.33 -41.14 -20.66
N PHE A 45 42.25 -40.34 -21.23
CA PHE A 45 41.95 -39.03 -21.81
C PHE A 45 41.71 -39.16 -23.32
N TYR A 46 40.67 -38.51 -23.85
CA TYR A 46 40.62 -38.05 -25.23
C TYR A 46 39.75 -36.79 -25.36
N LEU A 47 40.30 -35.77 -26.04
CA LEU A 47 39.67 -34.59 -26.65
C LEU A 47 40.22 -34.55 -28.08
N PRO A 48 39.47 -34.14 -29.13
CA PRO A 48 38.82 -32.82 -29.24
C PRO A 48 37.50 -32.88 -30.08
N PRO A 49 37.03 -31.82 -30.78
CA PRO A 49 37.11 -30.36 -30.57
C PRO A 49 35.71 -29.74 -30.32
N ALA A 50 35.63 -28.42 -30.16
CA ALA A 50 34.37 -27.68 -29.95
C ALA A 50 33.60 -27.36 -31.25
N ALA A 51 32.27 -27.27 -31.16
CA ALA A 51 31.40 -26.72 -32.20
C ALA A 51 30.08 -26.16 -31.61
N GLY A 52 29.55 -25.10 -32.23
CA GLY A 52 28.11 -24.76 -32.24
C GLY A 52 27.46 -24.24 -30.94
N THR A 53 27.31 -22.93 -30.82
CA THR A 53 26.34 -22.30 -29.90
C THR A 53 24.91 -22.49 -30.39
N ALA A 54 24.04 -23.07 -29.56
CA ALA A 54 22.59 -22.94 -29.69
C ALA A 54 21.92 -23.06 -28.30
N ALA A 55 21.19 -22.03 -27.86
CA ALA A 55 20.34 -22.10 -26.68
C ALA A 55 18.97 -22.68 -27.08
N PRO A 56 18.32 -23.52 -26.24
CA PRO A 56 16.93 -23.92 -26.48
C PRO A 56 16.01 -22.70 -26.44
N THR A 57 15.28 -22.44 -27.52
CA THR A 57 14.37 -21.30 -27.59
C THR A 57 13.14 -21.50 -26.71
N ALA A 58 12.72 -20.44 -26.02
CA ALA A 58 11.56 -20.47 -25.14
C ALA A 58 10.25 -20.76 -25.89
N ALA A 59 9.38 -21.56 -25.27
CA ALA A 59 8.00 -21.77 -25.67
C ALA A 59 7.10 -21.79 -24.42
N ALA A 60 5.86 -21.31 -24.56
CA ALA A 60 4.86 -21.22 -23.48
C ALA A 60 5.30 -20.43 -22.22
N ALA A 61 5.70 -19.17 -22.40
CA ALA A 61 5.65 -18.18 -21.32
C ALA A 61 4.19 -17.78 -21.02
N ASP A 62 3.88 -17.53 -19.75
CA ASP A 62 2.54 -17.17 -19.27
C ASP A 62 2.05 -15.83 -19.89
N PRO A 63 0.82 -15.76 -20.47
CA PRO A 63 0.26 -14.51 -20.99
C PRO A 63 0.08 -13.40 -19.93
N LEU A 64 0.02 -13.70 -18.63
CA LEU A 64 0.12 -12.69 -17.57
C LEU A 64 1.52 -12.10 -17.49
N LEU A 65 2.55 -12.95 -17.48
CA LEU A 65 3.95 -12.52 -17.37
C LEU A 65 4.34 -11.59 -18.52
N HIS A 66 3.97 -11.94 -19.76
CA HIS A 66 4.30 -11.12 -20.93
C HIS A 66 3.57 -9.75 -20.94
N ARG A 67 2.38 -9.66 -20.33
CA ARG A 67 1.63 -8.40 -20.13
C ARG A 67 2.18 -7.55 -18.99
N LEU A 68 2.67 -8.19 -17.92
CA LEU A 68 3.25 -7.51 -16.76
C LEU A 68 4.68 -7.04 -17.00
N GLN A 69 5.46 -7.72 -17.85
CA GLN A 69 6.85 -7.38 -18.14
C GLN A 69 7.08 -5.90 -18.51
N PRO A 70 6.38 -5.27 -19.48
CA PRO A 70 6.59 -3.85 -19.79
C PRO A 70 6.13 -2.89 -18.68
N LEU A 71 5.34 -3.34 -17.69
CA LEU A 71 5.01 -2.58 -16.49
C LEU A 71 6.12 -2.71 -15.44
N LEU A 72 6.64 -3.93 -15.25
CA LEU A 72 7.76 -4.24 -14.37
C LEU A 72 9.04 -3.52 -14.81
N GLU A 73 9.36 -3.53 -16.11
CA GLU A 73 10.51 -2.82 -16.69
C GLU A 73 10.39 -1.30 -16.48
N ARG A 74 9.19 -0.72 -16.61
CA ARG A 74 8.95 0.72 -16.34
C ARG A 74 9.00 1.06 -14.86
N ALA A 75 8.52 0.18 -13.98
CA ALA A 75 8.62 0.35 -12.53
C ALA A 75 10.09 0.27 -12.08
N LEU A 76 10.85 -0.70 -12.60
CA LEU A 76 12.28 -0.88 -12.34
C LEU A 76 13.10 0.30 -12.87
N ALA A 77 12.83 0.77 -14.10
CA ALA A 77 13.50 1.95 -14.66
C ALA A 77 13.28 3.19 -13.77
N ARG A 78 12.03 3.47 -13.36
CA ARG A 78 11.71 4.57 -12.43
C ARG A 78 12.35 4.41 -11.05
N ALA A 79 12.42 3.19 -10.52
CA ALA A 79 13.11 2.92 -9.27
C ALA A 79 14.61 3.22 -9.39
N VAL A 80 15.25 2.82 -10.50
CA VAL A 80 16.65 3.13 -10.80
C VAL A 80 16.87 4.64 -11.01
N GLU A 81 16.01 5.33 -11.74
CA GLU A 81 16.07 6.80 -11.91
C GLU A 81 15.93 7.54 -10.58
N ASN A 82 14.99 7.13 -9.72
CA ASN A 82 14.81 7.69 -8.37
C ASN A 82 16.03 7.42 -7.48
N LEU A 83 16.63 6.22 -7.54
CA LEU A 83 17.87 5.90 -6.81
C LEU A 83 19.07 6.71 -7.32
N LEU A 84 19.18 6.94 -8.63
CA LEU A 84 20.23 7.78 -9.23
C LEU A 84 20.06 9.28 -8.90
N ALA A 85 18.83 9.74 -8.68
CA ALA A 85 18.53 11.09 -8.21
C ALA A 85 18.78 11.28 -6.70
N ALA A 86 18.57 10.24 -5.88
CA ALA A 86 18.64 10.29 -4.42
C ALA A 86 20.06 10.09 -3.85
N GLY A 87 21.00 10.95 -4.26
CA GLY A 87 22.44 10.76 -4.00
C GLY A 87 22.87 10.63 -2.53
N ARG A 88 23.25 9.40 -2.14
CA ARG A 88 24.22 9.03 -1.09
C ARG A 88 24.04 9.59 0.33
N ARG A 89 23.38 8.76 1.15
CA ARG A 89 24.01 8.19 2.37
C ARG A 89 23.30 6.98 2.99
N THR A 90 22.05 6.70 2.60
CA THR A 90 21.24 5.55 3.07
C THR A 90 21.28 4.32 2.15
N GLU A 91 22.00 4.40 1.03
CA GLU A 91 21.95 3.43 -0.08
C GLU A 91 22.30 1.99 0.32
N GLY A 92 23.22 1.80 1.26
CA GLY A 92 23.70 0.47 1.67
C GLY A 92 22.61 -0.39 2.30
N ASP A 93 21.91 0.16 3.29
CA ASP A 93 20.86 -0.57 4.04
C ASP A 93 19.61 -0.78 3.18
N GLN A 94 19.26 0.21 2.35
CA GLN A 94 18.13 0.10 1.42
C GLN A 94 18.39 -0.95 0.32
N LEU A 95 19.60 -1.01 -0.24
CA LEU A 95 19.97 -2.03 -1.22
C LEU A 95 20.06 -3.43 -0.60
N ALA A 96 20.55 -3.55 0.64
CA ALA A 96 20.56 -4.80 1.39
C ALA A 96 19.13 -5.31 1.68
N ALA A 97 18.23 -4.43 2.10
CA ALA A 97 16.81 -4.76 2.32
C ALA A 97 16.12 -5.20 1.01
N LEU A 98 16.35 -4.48 -0.10
CA LEU A 98 15.79 -4.82 -1.41
C LEU A 98 16.27 -6.21 -1.89
N ARG A 99 17.56 -6.51 -1.69
CA ARG A 99 18.16 -7.80 -2.01
C ARG A 99 17.56 -8.94 -1.17
N ALA A 100 17.47 -8.76 0.15
CA ALA A 100 16.87 -9.75 1.05
C ALA A 100 15.39 -10.02 0.70
N ARG A 101 14.66 -9.00 0.22
CA ARG A 101 13.28 -9.14 -0.26
C ARG A 101 13.22 -9.95 -1.57
N LEU A 102 14.15 -9.74 -2.50
CA LEU A 102 14.24 -10.52 -3.74
C LEU A 102 14.51 -12.00 -3.44
N GLU A 103 15.54 -12.28 -2.63
CA GLU A 103 15.93 -13.63 -2.21
C GLU A 103 14.83 -14.34 -1.38
N SER A 104 13.86 -13.60 -0.83
CA SER A 104 12.66 -14.15 -0.17
C SER A 104 11.59 -14.56 -1.18
N LEU A 105 11.28 -13.69 -2.14
CA LEU A 105 10.28 -13.94 -3.19
C LEU A 105 10.69 -15.10 -4.11
N GLU A 106 11.98 -15.27 -4.37
CA GLU A 106 12.52 -16.41 -5.12
C GLU A 106 12.28 -17.76 -4.41
N ARG A 107 12.32 -17.79 -3.07
CA ARG A 107 12.00 -18.97 -2.26
C ARG A 107 10.50 -19.27 -2.25
N GLU A 108 9.68 -18.25 -2.05
CA GLU A 108 8.21 -18.35 -2.07
C GLU A 108 7.71 -18.84 -3.46
N MET A 109 8.31 -18.33 -4.54
CA MET A 109 8.12 -18.83 -5.92
C MET A 109 8.57 -20.29 -6.12
N ALA A 110 9.61 -20.74 -5.42
CA ALA A 110 10.11 -22.11 -5.53
C ALA A 110 9.24 -23.11 -4.76
N GLU A 111 8.61 -22.70 -3.66
CA GLU A 111 7.61 -23.50 -2.94
C GLU A 111 6.30 -23.60 -3.72
N LEU A 112 5.78 -22.48 -4.24
CA LEU A 112 4.60 -22.47 -5.14
C LEU A 112 4.79 -23.33 -6.40
N ARG A 113 6.04 -23.49 -6.88
CA ARG A 113 6.38 -24.39 -8.00
C ARG A 113 6.56 -25.86 -7.61
N ARG A 114 6.72 -26.19 -6.32
CA ARG A 114 6.74 -27.58 -5.83
C ARG A 114 5.35 -28.16 -5.67
N ASP A 115 4.39 -27.34 -5.25
CA ASP A 115 3.00 -27.78 -5.02
C ASP A 115 2.14 -27.77 -6.31
N ALA A 116 2.72 -27.34 -7.44
CA ALA A 116 2.07 -27.37 -8.75
C ALA A 116 1.99 -28.80 -9.32
N PRO A 117 0.80 -29.29 -9.72
CA PRO A 117 0.67 -30.62 -10.33
C PRO A 117 1.34 -30.67 -11.72
N PRO A 118 1.88 -31.83 -12.13
CA PRO A 118 2.54 -31.97 -13.43
C PRO A 118 1.55 -31.79 -14.60
N PRO A 119 1.99 -31.20 -15.72
CA PRO A 119 1.14 -31.04 -16.90
C PRO A 119 0.78 -32.40 -17.53
N PRO A 120 -0.40 -32.54 -18.15
CA PRO A 120 -0.81 -33.77 -18.83
C PRO A 120 0.09 -34.09 -20.04
N PRO A 121 0.31 -35.37 -20.37
CA PRO A 121 1.15 -35.75 -21.50
C PRO A 121 0.53 -35.30 -22.85
N PRO A 122 1.35 -34.86 -23.82
CA PRO A 122 0.85 -34.35 -25.09
C PRO A 122 0.23 -35.47 -25.95
N GLY A 123 -1.06 -35.36 -26.23
CA GLY A 123 -1.75 -36.21 -27.20
C GLY A 123 -1.30 -35.90 -28.63
N ALA A 124 -0.99 -36.93 -29.41
CA ALA A 124 -0.47 -36.77 -30.77
C ALA A 124 -1.56 -36.32 -31.76
N VAL A 125 -1.55 -35.03 -32.13
CA VAL A 125 -2.28 -34.52 -33.30
C VAL A 125 -1.25 -34.09 -34.34
N GLN A 126 -1.09 -34.90 -35.39
CA GLN A 126 -0.22 -34.57 -36.52
C GLN A 126 -0.90 -33.49 -37.37
N CYS A 127 -0.27 -32.30 -37.43
CA CYS A 127 -0.64 -31.30 -38.42
C CYS A 127 0.02 -31.67 -39.78
N PRO A 128 -0.71 -31.64 -40.91
CA PRO A 128 -0.11 -31.86 -42.22
C PRO A 128 0.89 -30.75 -42.54
N GLN A 129 1.96 -31.09 -43.27
CA GLN A 129 2.90 -30.09 -43.78
C GLN A 129 2.30 -29.36 -45.00
N PRO A 130 2.56 -28.05 -45.17
CA PRO A 130 2.13 -27.32 -46.36
C PRO A 130 2.95 -27.76 -47.59
N GLU A 131 2.25 -27.95 -48.71
CA GLU A 131 2.84 -28.14 -50.03
C GLU A 131 3.29 -26.78 -50.61
N PRO A 132 4.40 -26.68 -51.37
CA PRO A 132 4.91 -25.39 -51.81
C PRO A 132 4.05 -24.75 -52.91
N GLU A 133 3.48 -23.58 -52.62
CA GLU A 133 2.69 -22.82 -53.60
C GLU A 133 3.56 -22.24 -54.75
N PRO A 134 2.98 -22.01 -55.95
CA PRO A 134 3.68 -21.38 -57.07
C PRO A 134 4.01 -19.90 -56.82
N ALA A 135 5.02 -19.38 -57.50
CA ALA A 135 5.39 -17.96 -57.41
C ALA A 135 4.30 -17.04 -58.00
N GLU A 136 3.62 -16.28 -57.14
CA GLU A 136 2.62 -15.29 -57.55
C GLU A 136 3.24 -13.95 -57.99
N THR A 137 2.61 -13.28 -58.95
CA THR A 137 3.11 -12.03 -59.54
C THR A 137 2.73 -10.80 -58.73
N THR A 138 3.64 -9.82 -58.66
CA THR A 138 3.50 -8.60 -57.85
C THR A 138 2.24 -7.79 -58.18
N PRO A 139 1.32 -7.56 -57.21
CA PRO A 139 0.22 -6.62 -57.38
C PRO A 139 0.71 -5.16 -57.42
N ALA A 140 0.01 -4.31 -58.16
CA ALA A 140 0.26 -2.86 -58.15
C ALA A 140 -0.09 -2.23 -56.77
N PRO A 141 0.59 -1.15 -56.35
CA PRO A 141 0.36 -0.54 -55.04
C PRO A 141 -1.07 0.01 -54.93
N ARG A 142 -1.78 -0.41 -53.87
CA ARG A 142 -3.08 0.15 -53.48
C ARG A 142 -2.85 1.57 -52.94
N PRO A 143 -3.68 2.58 -53.31
CA PRO A 143 -3.54 3.92 -52.76
C PRO A 143 -3.75 3.91 -51.24
N GLU A 144 -2.92 4.68 -50.55
CA GLU A 144 -2.93 4.84 -49.10
C GLU A 144 -4.23 5.55 -48.65
N PRO A 145 -4.92 5.09 -47.60
CA PRO A 145 -6.13 5.77 -47.11
C PRO A 145 -5.76 7.15 -46.57
N ALA A 146 -6.47 8.18 -47.03
CA ALA A 146 -6.23 9.55 -46.61
C ALA A 146 -6.32 9.69 -45.07
N PRO A 147 -5.44 10.50 -44.43
CA PRO A 147 -5.44 10.65 -42.99
C PRO A 147 -6.79 11.20 -42.52
N THR A 148 -7.44 10.46 -41.62
CA THR A 148 -8.66 10.94 -40.97
C THR A 148 -8.34 12.22 -40.20
N PRO A 149 -9.23 13.24 -40.24
CA PRO A 149 -9.02 14.46 -39.46
C PRO A 149 -8.93 14.07 -37.98
N LYS A 150 -7.84 14.50 -37.33
CA LYS A 150 -7.63 14.31 -35.90
C LYS A 150 -8.84 14.89 -35.15
N PRO A 151 -9.57 14.11 -34.33
CA PRO A 151 -10.74 14.63 -33.63
C PRO A 151 -10.34 15.83 -32.78
N GLU A 152 -11.09 16.91 -32.95
CA GLU A 152 -10.98 18.12 -32.13
C GLU A 152 -11.36 17.75 -30.69
N PRO A 153 -10.63 18.21 -29.65
CA PRO A 153 -10.86 17.75 -28.29
C PRO A 153 -12.26 18.17 -27.83
N GLU A 154 -13.11 17.19 -27.52
CA GLU A 154 -14.49 17.46 -27.14
C GLU A 154 -14.56 18.39 -25.90
N PRO A 155 -15.43 19.42 -25.92
CA PRO A 155 -15.48 20.41 -24.85
C PRO A 155 -16.02 19.80 -23.56
N CYS A 156 -15.19 19.87 -22.51
CA CYS A 156 -15.56 19.56 -21.14
C CYS A 156 -16.58 20.57 -20.57
N LEU A 157 -17.22 20.21 -19.46
CA LEU A 157 -18.18 21.05 -18.75
C LEU A 157 -17.46 21.96 -17.74
N SER A 158 -17.61 23.27 -17.86
CA SER A 158 -17.13 24.24 -16.86
C SER A 158 -18.00 24.24 -15.60
N GLU A 159 -19.32 24.08 -15.76
CA GLU A 159 -20.30 24.07 -14.69
C GLU A 159 -21.12 22.76 -14.76
N PRO A 160 -20.56 21.63 -14.26
CA PRO A 160 -21.28 20.37 -14.14
C PRO A 160 -22.26 20.38 -12.96
N ASP A 161 -23.43 19.77 -13.14
CA ASP A 161 -24.30 19.38 -12.03
C ASP A 161 -23.71 18.18 -11.26
N PRO A 162 -23.96 18.06 -9.94
CA PRO A 162 -23.59 16.87 -9.17
C PRO A 162 -24.41 15.65 -9.60
N LEU A 163 -23.76 14.49 -9.69
CA LEU A 163 -24.45 13.21 -9.77
C LEU A 163 -24.90 12.78 -8.36
N ALA A 164 -26.15 12.34 -8.23
CA ALA A 164 -26.70 11.87 -6.96
C ALA A 164 -26.09 10.50 -6.57
N ALA A 165 -25.64 10.37 -5.32
CA ALA A 165 -24.94 9.18 -4.80
C ALA A 165 -25.73 7.88 -4.99
N GLU A 166 -27.07 7.94 -4.90
CA GLU A 166 -27.99 6.81 -5.08
C GLU A 166 -27.95 6.17 -6.49
N LEU A 167 -27.35 6.83 -7.48
CA LEU A 167 -27.21 6.34 -8.85
C LEU A 167 -25.95 5.49 -9.07
N ALA A 168 -25.22 5.14 -7.99
CA ALA A 168 -24.06 4.27 -8.05
C ALA A 168 -24.43 2.81 -8.38
N PRO A 169 -23.59 2.05 -9.13
CA PRO A 169 -22.30 2.44 -9.69
C PRO A 169 -22.42 3.32 -10.94
N PHE A 170 -21.63 4.39 -10.98
CA PHE A 170 -21.62 5.32 -12.09
C PHE A 170 -20.90 4.75 -13.32
N GLU A 171 -21.50 4.98 -14.48
CA GLU A 171 -20.80 4.90 -15.77
C GLU A 171 -20.09 6.22 -16.06
N ARG A 172 -19.11 6.19 -16.97
CA ARG A 172 -18.34 7.38 -17.37
C ARG A 172 -19.14 8.16 -18.40
N PRO A 173 -19.60 9.39 -18.12
CA PRO A 173 -20.33 10.19 -19.09
C PRO A 173 -19.43 10.62 -20.24
N GLU A 174 -20.02 10.87 -21.41
CA GLU A 174 -19.33 11.39 -22.59
C GLU A 174 -18.58 12.69 -22.28
N LYS A 175 -19.23 13.60 -21.53
CA LYS A 175 -18.67 14.89 -21.12
C LYS A 175 -18.30 14.88 -19.64
N LEU A 176 -17.05 15.26 -19.37
CA LEU A 176 -16.43 15.34 -18.05
C LEU A 176 -16.29 16.82 -17.65
N SER A 177 -16.09 17.10 -16.36
CA SER A 177 -15.76 18.45 -15.89
C SER A 177 -14.37 18.91 -16.34
N CYS A 178 -14.26 20.20 -16.70
CA CYS A 178 -12.98 20.84 -17.01
C CYS A 178 -12.05 20.99 -15.79
N ALA A 179 -12.59 20.93 -14.58
CA ALA A 179 -11.78 20.78 -13.38
C ALA A 179 -11.13 19.39 -13.32
N ARG A 180 -10.01 19.28 -12.61
CA ARG A 180 -9.30 18.00 -12.36
C ARG A 180 -9.51 17.46 -10.93
N SER A 181 -10.16 18.24 -10.07
CA SER A 181 -10.39 17.93 -8.65
C SER A 181 -11.53 18.75 -8.05
N CYS A 182 -11.97 18.38 -6.85
CA CYS A 182 -12.96 19.14 -6.09
C CYS A 182 -12.49 20.57 -5.74
N LEU A 183 -11.19 20.79 -5.44
CA LEU A 183 -10.67 22.14 -5.19
C LEU A 183 -10.77 23.01 -6.45
N GLN A 184 -10.35 22.49 -7.60
CA GLN A 184 -10.42 23.22 -8.87
C GLN A 184 -11.86 23.54 -9.28
N LEU A 185 -12.81 22.63 -9.00
CA LEU A 185 -14.22 22.90 -9.26
C LEU A 185 -14.78 23.99 -8.32
N ARG A 186 -14.37 23.98 -7.04
CA ARG A 186 -14.73 25.04 -6.08
C ARG A 186 -14.23 26.41 -6.53
N ASP A 187 -13.02 26.47 -7.06
CA ASP A 187 -12.38 27.72 -7.45
C ASP A 187 -12.85 28.22 -8.84
N GLN A 188 -13.62 27.40 -9.57
CA GLN A 188 -14.27 27.75 -10.84
C GLN A 188 -15.75 28.13 -10.68
N MET A 189 -16.51 27.42 -9.84
CA MET A 189 -17.96 27.61 -9.68
C MET A 189 -18.30 28.61 -8.56
N HIS A 190 -19.31 29.46 -8.78
CA HIS A 190 -19.75 30.42 -7.76
C HIS A 190 -20.47 29.78 -6.55
N ASN A 191 -21.17 28.67 -6.78
CA ASN A 191 -21.90 27.92 -5.75
C ASN A 191 -21.92 26.41 -6.08
N PRO A 192 -20.79 25.70 -5.93
CA PRO A 192 -20.71 24.25 -6.13
C PRO A 192 -21.55 23.51 -5.07
N GLN A 193 -22.14 22.37 -5.45
CA GLN A 193 -22.98 21.55 -4.57
C GLN A 193 -22.26 20.26 -4.16
N ASP A 194 -22.48 19.79 -2.93
CA ASP A 194 -21.96 18.49 -2.49
C ASP A 194 -22.54 17.36 -3.36
N GLY A 195 -21.70 16.43 -3.82
CA GLY A 195 -22.14 15.37 -4.73
C GLY A 195 -21.02 14.64 -5.44
N VAL A 196 -21.38 13.76 -6.38
CA VAL A 196 -20.41 12.95 -7.15
C VAL A 196 -20.09 13.60 -8.50
N TYR A 197 -18.81 13.72 -8.81
CA TYR A 197 -18.32 14.40 -10.01
C TYR A 197 -17.32 13.54 -10.81
N TRP A 198 -17.34 13.72 -12.13
CA TRP A 198 -16.37 13.14 -13.06
C TRP A 198 -15.42 14.23 -13.58
N PHE A 199 -14.13 14.13 -13.26
CA PHE A 199 -13.13 15.13 -13.60
C PHE A 199 -12.25 14.72 -14.80
N THR A 200 -11.77 15.72 -15.55
CA THR A 200 -10.80 15.49 -16.62
C THR A 200 -9.47 14.99 -16.03
N GLY A 201 -8.93 13.93 -16.63
CA GLY A 201 -7.74 13.26 -16.12
C GLY A 201 -7.95 12.40 -14.87
N MET A 202 -9.18 12.23 -14.35
CA MET A 202 -9.48 11.16 -13.38
C MET A 202 -9.99 9.89 -14.11
N PRO A 203 -9.60 8.69 -13.66
CA PRO A 203 -10.10 7.42 -14.21
C PRO A 203 -11.49 7.05 -13.66
N VAL A 204 -11.84 7.56 -12.48
CA VAL A 204 -13.03 7.20 -11.67
C VAL A 204 -13.77 8.46 -11.21
N PRO A 205 -15.06 8.37 -10.81
CA PRO A 205 -15.76 9.48 -10.19
C PRO A 205 -15.30 9.69 -8.74
N VAL A 206 -15.50 10.90 -8.21
CA VAL A 206 -15.17 11.23 -6.82
C VAL A 206 -16.32 11.97 -6.14
N LEU A 207 -16.46 11.82 -4.82
CA LEU A 207 -17.41 12.59 -4.03
C LEU A 207 -16.73 13.86 -3.52
N CYS A 208 -17.32 15.02 -3.84
CA CYS A 208 -16.88 16.33 -3.40
C CYS A 208 -17.70 16.86 -2.22
N ASP A 209 -17.02 17.46 -1.26
CA ASP A 209 -17.61 18.20 -0.14
C ASP A 209 -17.13 19.66 -0.16
N PHE A 210 -18.07 20.54 -0.48
CA PHE A 210 -17.95 21.99 -0.52
C PHE A 210 -18.50 22.64 0.76
N SER A 211 -19.48 22.03 1.41
CA SER A 211 -20.11 22.54 2.64
C SER A 211 -19.14 22.68 3.83
N HIS A 212 -18.15 21.79 3.97
CA HIS A 212 -17.38 21.67 5.21
C HIS A 212 -15.95 22.23 5.10
N ASP A 213 -15.49 22.92 6.15
CA ASP A 213 -14.10 23.40 6.33
C ASP A 213 -13.53 24.23 5.15
N GLY A 214 -14.37 25.03 4.48
CA GLY A 214 -14.02 25.83 3.31
C GLY A 214 -14.04 25.06 1.98
N GLY A 215 -14.60 23.86 1.97
CA GLY A 215 -14.97 23.12 0.76
C GLY A 215 -13.83 22.65 -0.12
N GLY A 216 -14.18 22.04 -1.26
CA GLY A 216 -13.21 21.50 -2.23
C GLY A 216 -12.53 20.20 -1.77
N TRP A 217 -13.11 19.49 -0.80
CA TRP A 217 -12.58 18.22 -0.31
C TRP A 217 -12.95 17.07 -1.24
N THR A 218 -11.99 16.21 -1.54
CA THR A 218 -12.21 14.95 -2.26
C THR A 218 -12.26 13.80 -1.25
N LEU A 219 -13.33 13.00 -1.27
CA LEU A 219 -13.43 11.78 -0.48
C LEU A 219 -12.43 10.74 -0.98
N LEU A 220 -11.60 10.20 -0.09
CA LEU A 220 -10.64 9.13 -0.43
C LEU A 220 -11.11 7.76 0.02
N LEU A 221 -11.71 7.67 1.21
CA LEU A 221 -12.13 6.39 1.80
C LEU A 221 -13.32 6.58 2.74
N THR A 222 -14.26 5.65 2.67
CA THR A 222 -15.33 5.45 3.64
C THR A 222 -15.24 4.02 4.17
N ALA A 223 -15.09 3.86 5.49
CA ALA A 223 -15.15 2.57 6.17
C ALA A 223 -16.35 2.55 7.13
N LYS A 224 -17.51 2.10 6.63
CA LYS A 224 -18.76 1.90 7.37
C LYS A 224 -18.78 0.58 8.14
N SER A 225 -18.13 -0.46 7.63
CA SER A 225 -17.97 -1.75 8.31
C SER A 225 -16.55 -2.28 8.13
N ARG A 226 -16.21 -3.36 8.84
CA ARG A 226 -14.92 -4.06 8.71
C ARG A 226 -14.83 -5.06 7.53
N GLU A 227 -15.90 -5.27 6.80
CA GLU A 227 -16.05 -6.32 5.79
C GLU A 227 -15.09 -6.17 4.60
N GLY A 228 -14.35 -7.22 4.23
CA GLY A 228 -13.47 -7.30 3.05
C GLY A 228 -12.28 -6.35 3.04
N TRP A 229 -11.94 -5.68 4.15
CA TRP A 229 -10.80 -4.75 4.20
C TRP A 229 -9.47 -5.49 4.34
N ASN A 230 -8.51 -5.10 3.51
CA ASN A 230 -7.13 -5.59 3.51
C ASN A 230 -6.25 -4.59 2.72
N LEU A 231 -4.94 -4.84 2.67
CA LEU A 231 -3.95 -3.96 2.02
C LEU A 231 -4.15 -3.74 0.50
N LEU A 232 -5.00 -4.52 -0.18
CA LEU A 232 -5.38 -4.27 -1.57
C LEU A 232 -6.70 -3.47 -1.64
N SER A 233 -7.73 -3.89 -0.91
CA SER A 233 -9.04 -3.21 -0.93
C SER A 233 -9.05 -1.85 -0.23
N VAL A 234 -8.02 -1.53 0.56
CA VAL A 234 -7.79 -0.16 1.07
C VAL A 234 -7.27 0.79 -0.01
N LEU A 235 -6.58 0.30 -1.05
CA LEU A 235 -6.07 1.10 -2.15
C LEU A 235 -7.21 1.48 -3.12
N GLY A 236 -7.93 0.48 -3.61
CA GLY A 236 -9.09 0.62 -4.51
C GLY A 236 -10.24 -0.29 -4.07
N ARG A 237 -11.43 0.29 -3.90
CA ARG A 237 -12.65 -0.44 -3.54
C ARG A 237 -13.88 0.33 -3.98
N ARG A 238 -14.72 -0.33 -4.80
CA ARG A 238 -15.95 0.24 -5.35
C ARG A 238 -15.71 1.65 -5.93
N GLU A 239 -14.60 1.88 -6.64
CA GLU A 239 -14.19 3.24 -7.03
C GLU A 239 -15.24 3.99 -7.86
N ARG A 240 -16.07 3.25 -8.62
CA ARG A 240 -17.22 3.78 -9.38
C ARG A 240 -18.49 3.98 -8.54
N SER A 241 -18.42 3.87 -7.22
CA SER A 241 -19.51 4.10 -6.25
C SER A 241 -19.07 4.94 -5.04
N PRO A 242 -18.65 6.21 -5.23
CA PRO A 242 -18.34 7.10 -4.10
C PRO A 242 -19.54 7.27 -3.17
N SER A 243 -19.37 6.93 -1.89
CA SER A 243 -20.45 6.92 -0.90
C SER A 243 -19.95 7.30 0.49
N LEU A 244 -20.81 7.95 1.28
CA LEU A 244 -20.60 8.22 2.70
C LEU A 244 -21.22 7.14 3.61
N ASP A 245 -22.03 6.24 3.06
CA ASP A 245 -22.78 5.21 3.77
C ASP A 245 -22.54 3.80 3.18
N ASP A 246 -21.37 3.58 2.56
CA ASP A 246 -20.96 2.27 2.08
C ASP A 246 -19.42 2.15 2.04
N ASN A 247 -18.88 0.93 2.05
CA ASN A 247 -17.43 0.74 2.05
C ASN A 247 -16.81 1.09 0.68
N TYR A 248 -16.01 2.16 0.65
CA TYR A 248 -15.46 2.79 -0.57
C TYR A 248 -13.99 3.19 -0.36
N SER A 249 -13.16 3.06 -1.39
CA SER A 249 -11.81 3.66 -1.42
C SER A 249 -11.33 3.98 -2.83
N ILE A 250 -10.65 5.13 -2.96
CA ILE A 250 -9.81 5.54 -4.10
C ILE A 250 -8.42 6.01 -3.61
N LEU A 251 -7.95 5.47 -2.48
CA LEU A 251 -6.72 5.91 -1.80
C LEU A 251 -5.48 5.86 -2.72
N GLU A 252 -5.41 4.94 -3.69
CA GLU A 252 -4.32 4.92 -4.68
C GLU A 252 -4.27 6.16 -5.60
N HIS A 253 -5.37 6.90 -5.75
CA HIS A 253 -5.41 8.14 -6.53
C HIS A 253 -5.12 9.39 -5.70
N ALA A 254 -5.05 9.28 -4.36
CA ALA A 254 -4.88 10.42 -3.47
C ALA A 254 -3.61 11.23 -3.76
N ASP A 255 -2.50 10.54 -4.02
CA ASP A 255 -1.22 11.15 -4.39
C ASP A 255 -1.30 11.90 -5.74
N TYR A 256 -2.08 11.41 -6.69
CA TYR A 256 -2.30 12.11 -7.98
C TYR A 256 -3.11 13.39 -7.78
N ILE A 257 -4.17 13.36 -6.97
CA ILE A 257 -5.00 14.54 -6.69
C ILE A 257 -4.19 15.56 -5.87
N ARG A 258 -3.39 15.11 -4.89
CA ARG A 258 -2.42 15.92 -4.14
C ARG A 258 -1.50 16.70 -5.07
N ASP A 259 -0.98 16.05 -6.12
CA ASP A 259 -0.01 16.63 -7.07
C ASP A 259 -0.65 17.54 -8.13
N LEU A 260 -1.97 17.75 -8.08
CA LEU A 260 -2.63 18.88 -8.75
C LEU A 260 -2.43 20.20 -7.99
N GLY A 261 -2.00 20.13 -6.72
CA GLY A 261 -1.67 21.28 -5.88
C GLY A 261 -0.38 21.98 -6.31
N THR A 262 -0.28 23.28 -6.00
CA THR A 262 0.90 24.11 -6.30
C THR A 262 1.59 24.67 -5.06
N GLY A 263 0.99 24.51 -3.88
CA GLY A 263 1.56 24.86 -2.58
C GLY A 263 2.64 23.89 -2.09
N THR A 264 3.18 24.17 -0.90
CA THR A 264 4.21 23.33 -0.24
C THR A 264 3.63 22.31 0.75
N ARG A 265 2.31 22.28 0.87
CA ARG A 265 1.52 21.42 1.79
C ARG A 265 0.17 21.11 1.15
N PHE A 266 -0.42 20.00 1.56
CA PHE A 266 -1.85 19.69 1.34
C PHE A 266 -2.55 19.52 2.69
N ALA A 267 -3.89 19.54 2.69
CA ALA A 267 -4.71 19.25 3.84
C ALA A 267 -5.32 17.84 3.76
N TYR A 268 -5.50 17.20 4.92
CA TYR A 268 -6.31 15.99 5.06
C TYR A 268 -7.28 16.13 6.23
N ARG A 269 -8.46 15.50 6.10
CA ARG A 269 -9.50 15.47 7.12
C ARG A 269 -9.87 14.04 7.44
N ILE A 270 -9.92 13.71 8.73
CA ILE A 270 -10.42 12.43 9.24
C ILE A 270 -11.65 12.72 10.09
N GLU A 271 -12.73 12.03 9.78
CA GLU A 271 -13.96 12.00 10.58
C GLU A 271 -14.23 10.55 10.98
N THR A 272 -14.73 10.37 12.20
CA THR A 272 -14.95 9.05 12.82
C THR A 272 -16.22 9.11 13.66
N GLN A 273 -16.98 8.02 13.69
CA GLN A 273 -18.37 7.97 14.15
C GLN A 273 -19.29 8.86 13.30
N ALA A 274 -19.03 8.90 11.99
CA ALA A 274 -19.75 9.72 11.03
C ALA A 274 -21.24 9.36 10.91
N GLU A 275 -21.62 8.12 11.28
CA GLU A 275 -23.01 7.65 11.38
C GLU A 275 -23.86 8.43 12.40
N LYS A 276 -23.21 9.18 13.32
CA LYS A 276 -23.88 10.03 14.31
C LYS A 276 -24.01 11.48 13.84
N SER A 277 -23.05 11.96 13.07
CA SER A 277 -22.92 13.34 12.56
C SER A 277 -21.57 13.51 11.84
N ARG A 278 -21.49 14.44 10.88
CA ARG A 278 -20.22 14.91 10.29
C ARG A 278 -19.33 15.59 11.33
N GLN A 279 -18.03 15.72 11.03
CA GLN A 279 -17.01 16.40 11.83
C GLN A 279 -16.88 15.89 13.27
N ARG A 280 -16.67 14.57 13.45
CA ARG A 280 -16.55 13.93 14.78
C ARG A 280 -15.24 13.18 14.99
N TRP A 281 -14.76 13.19 16.24
CA TRP A 281 -13.64 12.43 16.82
C TRP A 281 -12.30 12.38 16.07
N GLY A 282 -12.11 13.23 15.06
CA GLY A 282 -10.87 13.39 14.29
C GLY A 282 -10.51 14.86 14.14
N GLY A 283 -10.30 15.34 12.91
CA GLY A 283 -9.92 16.73 12.69
C GLY A 283 -9.47 17.05 11.26
N VAL A 284 -8.83 18.21 11.13
CA VAL A 284 -8.15 18.66 9.91
C VAL A 284 -6.68 18.91 10.22
N TRP A 285 -5.80 18.45 9.33
CA TRP A 285 -4.35 18.60 9.40
C TRP A 285 -3.79 19.12 8.07
N PHE A 286 -2.64 19.79 8.13
CA PHE A 286 -1.75 19.96 6.97
C PHE A 286 -0.59 18.97 7.04
N ALA A 287 -0.16 18.47 5.88
CA ALA A 287 1.05 17.67 5.67
C ALA A 287 1.95 18.32 4.60
N PRO A 288 3.29 18.12 4.64
CA PRO A 288 4.21 18.51 3.57
C PRO A 288 3.81 17.92 2.20
N GLN A 289 4.02 18.66 1.11
CA GLN A 289 3.60 18.21 -0.24
C GLN A 289 4.24 16.88 -0.69
N ASN A 290 5.43 16.54 -0.17
CA ASN A 290 6.12 15.29 -0.48
C ASN A 290 5.65 14.07 0.36
N TYR A 291 4.56 14.20 1.14
CA TYR A 291 3.98 13.09 1.90
C TYR A 291 2.95 12.32 1.07
N SER A 292 3.05 10.99 1.08
CA SER A 292 2.12 10.07 0.41
C SER A 292 0.95 9.64 1.32
N PHE A 293 -0.19 9.32 0.71
CA PHE A 293 -1.33 8.67 1.34
C PHE A 293 -1.22 7.14 1.36
N VAL A 294 -0.34 6.56 0.54
CA VAL A 294 -0.10 5.11 0.41
C VAL A 294 1.27 4.71 0.98
N HIS A 295 1.81 5.49 1.92
CA HIS A 295 3.10 5.20 2.53
C HIS A 295 3.03 3.99 3.47
N GLU A 296 4.08 3.18 3.48
CA GLU A 296 4.13 1.88 4.18
C GLU A 296 4.84 1.97 5.56
N ASN A 297 5.26 3.17 5.98
CA ASN A 297 6.03 3.42 7.21
C ASN A 297 5.46 4.56 8.08
N PRO A 298 5.60 4.49 9.42
CA PRO A 298 5.03 5.44 10.40
C PRO A 298 5.85 6.73 10.63
N ASP A 299 6.69 7.14 9.69
CA ASP A 299 7.68 8.23 9.85
C ASP A 299 7.16 9.63 9.46
N GLN A 300 6.06 9.70 8.69
CA GLN A 300 5.37 10.91 8.21
C GLN A 300 4.74 11.75 9.35
N THR A 301 5.59 12.34 10.19
CA THR A 301 5.25 12.89 11.51
C THR A 301 5.16 14.41 11.58
N GLU A 302 5.65 15.13 10.56
CA GLU A 302 5.62 16.61 10.46
C GLU A 302 4.22 17.16 10.06
N VAL A 303 3.17 16.66 10.72
CA VAL A 303 1.77 17.03 10.47
C VAL A 303 1.26 18.09 11.45
N PHE A 304 0.60 19.12 10.92
CA PHE A 304 0.11 20.28 11.66
C PHE A 304 -1.41 20.19 11.83
N ASN A 305 -1.89 19.82 13.03
CA ASN A 305 -3.33 19.84 13.31
C ASN A 305 -3.85 21.29 13.38
N VAL A 306 -4.80 21.64 12.51
CA VAL A 306 -5.39 22.99 12.44
C VAL A 306 -6.84 23.05 12.95
N LYS A 307 -7.55 21.91 12.96
CA LYS A 307 -8.88 21.79 13.59
C LYS A 307 -8.99 20.44 14.29
N ARG A 308 -9.63 20.41 15.46
CA ARG A 308 -10.05 19.16 16.14
C ARG A 308 -11.56 19.04 16.09
N PHE A 309 -12.02 17.80 15.98
CA PHE A 309 -13.40 17.40 16.12
C PHE A 309 -13.55 16.65 17.46
N ASP A 310 -14.56 17.01 18.25
CA ASP A 310 -14.69 16.61 19.67
C ASP A 310 -13.43 16.97 20.52
N LYS A 311 -13.35 16.38 21.73
CA LYS A 311 -12.29 16.66 22.73
C LYS A 311 -11.34 15.47 22.82
N TRP A 312 -10.21 15.56 22.11
CA TRP A 312 -9.12 14.57 22.20
C TRP A 312 -7.73 15.25 22.18
N THR A 313 -6.73 14.49 22.61
CA THR A 313 -5.30 14.87 22.57
C THR A 313 -4.48 13.73 21.96
N TYR A 314 -3.31 14.05 21.41
CA TYR A 314 -2.34 13.03 20.99
C TYR A 314 -1.85 12.25 22.21
N LYS A 315 -1.95 10.91 22.18
CA LYS A 315 -1.60 10.02 23.30
C LYS A 315 -1.27 8.61 22.82
N ALA A 316 -0.78 7.75 23.71
CA ALA A 316 -0.43 6.37 23.36
C ALA A 316 -1.65 5.56 22.87
N ASN A 317 -2.76 5.65 23.60
CA ASN A 317 -4.03 4.98 23.32
C ASN A 317 -5.01 5.89 22.54
N GLY A 318 -4.54 6.48 21.46
CA GLY A 318 -5.35 7.35 20.59
C GLY A 318 -4.60 7.75 19.31
N ILE A 319 -5.16 8.73 18.59
CA ILE A 319 -4.54 9.34 17.40
C ILE A 319 -3.08 9.75 17.71
N LYS A 320 -2.16 9.47 16.78
CA LYS A 320 -0.77 9.97 16.84
C LYS A 320 -0.54 11.15 15.90
N ARG A 321 0.57 11.87 16.11
CA ARG A 321 0.99 12.99 15.27
C ARG A 321 1.72 12.48 14.02
N ARG A 322 0.95 11.89 13.09
CA ARG A 322 1.39 11.48 11.76
C ARG A 322 0.23 11.44 10.77
N MET A 323 0.53 11.29 9.49
CA MET A 323 -0.48 10.83 8.53
C MET A 323 -0.90 9.38 8.82
N PRO A 324 -2.12 8.98 8.45
CA PRO A 324 -2.47 7.58 8.23
C PRO A 324 -1.51 6.91 7.24
N TRP A 325 -1.01 5.73 7.58
CA TRP A 325 -0.08 4.94 6.77
C TRP A 325 -0.56 3.48 6.65
N LEU A 326 -0.13 2.80 5.60
CA LEU A 326 -0.49 1.41 5.27
C LEU A 326 0.38 0.44 6.08
N ASN A 327 -0.23 -0.25 7.04
CA ASN A 327 0.52 -1.12 7.93
C ASN A 327 0.72 -2.53 7.35
N MET A 328 1.78 -2.68 6.55
CA MET A 328 2.20 -3.97 6.00
C MET A 328 2.73 -4.98 7.03
N HIS A 329 3.08 -4.53 8.25
CA HIS A 329 3.89 -5.31 9.19
C HIS A 329 3.11 -6.36 9.99
N VAL A 330 1.78 -6.45 9.82
CA VAL A 330 0.91 -7.33 10.62
C VAL A 330 0.17 -8.35 9.74
N ARG A 331 0.90 -9.34 9.24
CA ARG A 331 0.33 -10.62 8.78
C ARG A 331 1.10 -11.78 9.42
N GLY A 332 0.37 -12.68 10.09
CA GLY A 332 0.92 -13.90 10.70
C GLY A 332 0.75 -14.00 12.22
N SER A 333 0.81 -12.88 12.95
CA SER A 333 0.36 -12.83 14.35
C SER A 333 -1.17 -12.71 14.40
N GLY A 334 -1.82 -13.58 15.18
CA GLY A 334 -3.29 -13.69 15.24
C GLY A 334 -4.05 -12.54 15.93
N ASN A 335 -3.45 -11.36 16.03
CA ASN A 335 -4.01 -10.19 16.72
C ASN A 335 -4.23 -9.04 15.73
N GLU A 336 -5.50 -8.70 15.50
CA GLU A 336 -5.99 -7.40 15.04
C GLU A 336 -5.12 -6.62 14.01
N PRO A 337 -5.01 -7.09 12.76
CA PRO A 337 -4.29 -6.37 11.70
C PRO A 337 -4.93 -5.00 11.38
N ALA A 338 -4.35 -3.94 11.92
CA ALA A 338 -4.55 -2.59 11.41
C ALA A 338 -4.05 -2.53 9.96
N VAL A 339 -4.88 -2.01 9.05
CA VAL A 339 -4.60 -1.85 7.61
C VAL A 339 -4.22 -0.40 7.30
N LEU A 340 -4.97 0.57 7.82
CA LEU A 340 -4.70 2.01 7.70
C LEU A 340 -4.77 2.65 9.09
N THR A 341 -3.67 3.21 9.57
CA THR A 341 -3.57 3.66 10.97
C THR A 341 -2.71 4.91 11.14
N THR A 342 -2.99 5.72 12.18
CA THR A 342 -2.02 6.69 12.72
C THR A 342 -1.14 6.08 13.81
N GLY A 343 -1.40 4.83 14.21
CA GLY A 343 -0.63 4.06 15.18
C GLY A 343 0.84 3.94 14.84
N ASP A 344 1.60 3.42 15.79
CA ASP A 344 3.03 3.12 15.64
C ASP A 344 3.17 1.72 15.00
N ALA A 345 4.33 1.38 14.42
CA ALA A 345 4.55 0.02 13.90
C ALA A 345 4.71 -1.07 14.99
N SER A 346 4.48 -0.73 16.26
CA SER A 346 4.41 -1.68 17.38
C SER A 346 3.00 -2.26 17.54
N THR A 347 2.81 -3.16 18.49
CA THR A 347 1.53 -3.84 18.82
C THR A 347 0.43 -2.92 19.40
N ASN A 348 0.54 -1.60 19.19
CA ASN A 348 -0.42 -0.61 19.68
C ASN A 348 -1.57 -0.42 18.67
N VAL A 349 -2.72 -1.03 18.93
CA VAL A 349 -3.89 -1.00 18.04
C VAL A 349 -4.56 0.37 17.92
N TRP A 350 -4.32 1.30 18.85
CA TRP A 350 -5.05 2.58 18.95
C TRP A 350 -4.65 3.60 17.88
N GLY A 351 -5.59 4.49 17.53
CA GLY A 351 -5.42 5.47 16.46
C GLY A 351 -5.58 4.87 15.06
N THR A 352 -6.24 3.71 14.95
CA THR A 352 -6.46 2.99 13.69
C THR A 352 -7.77 3.40 13.03
N LEU A 353 -7.70 3.76 11.76
CA LEU A 353 -8.87 4.08 10.93
C LEU A 353 -9.54 2.78 10.48
N LEU A 354 -8.73 1.81 10.06
CA LEU A 354 -9.18 0.58 9.42
C LEU A 354 -8.42 -0.64 9.95
N ASN A 355 -9.14 -1.55 10.61
CA ASN A 355 -8.72 -2.96 10.78
C ASN A 355 -9.16 -3.79 9.57
N ASP A 356 -8.50 -4.94 9.37
CA ASP A 356 -8.94 -5.95 8.42
C ASP A 356 -10.27 -6.62 8.84
N GLU A 357 -10.77 -7.53 8.01
CA GLU A 357 -11.95 -8.35 8.29
C GLU A 357 -11.71 -9.54 9.25
N GLY A 358 -10.50 -9.64 9.82
CA GLY A 358 -10.05 -10.76 10.65
C GLY A 358 -10.65 -10.82 12.06
N LYS A 359 -9.98 -11.54 12.96
CA LYS A 359 -10.48 -11.76 14.33
C LYS A 359 -10.01 -10.65 15.27
N THR A 360 -10.98 -9.89 15.78
CA THR A 360 -10.84 -8.82 16.79
C THR A 360 -12.15 -8.69 17.56
N THR A 361 -12.12 -8.10 18.75
CA THR A 361 -13.32 -7.81 19.56
C THR A 361 -14.02 -6.51 19.17
N TYR A 362 -13.42 -5.66 18.34
CA TYR A 362 -14.01 -4.40 17.89
C TYR A 362 -14.95 -4.58 16.68
N GLN A 363 -16.08 -3.86 16.69
CA GLN A 363 -17.05 -3.84 15.58
C GLN A 363 -16.54 -2.97 14.42
N HIS A 364 -15.85 -1.87 14.75
CA HIS A 364 -15.04 -1.05 13.86
C HIS A 364 -13.57 -1.09 14.32
N SER A 365 -12.79 -0.03 14.12
CA SER A 365 -11.37 0.01 14.51
C SER A 365 -11.17 0.62 15.92
N PRO A 366 -10.17 0.16 16.71
CA PRO A 366 -9.79 0.81 17.97
C PRO A 366 -9.22 2.21 17.76
N TRP A 367 -9.96 3.23 18.22
CA TRP A 367 -9.69 4.62 17.85
C TRP A 367 -9.07 5.45 18.99
N ILE A 368 -9.84 5.88 20.00
CA ILE A 368 -9.35 6.73 21.11
C ILE A 368 -9.89 6.23 22.46
N HIS A 369 -9.02 5.83 23.39
CA HIS A 369 -9.42 5.35 24.71
C HIS A 369 -9.30 6.40 25.82
N PRO A 370 -10.33 6.64 26.66
CA PRO A 370 -11.64 5.98 26.68
C PRO A 370 -12.74 6.69 25.86
N GLU A 371 -12.48 7.89 25.33
CA GLU A 371 -13.50 8.84 24.90
C GLU A 371 -14.27 8.42 23.63
N ALA A 372 -13.62 7.70 22.73
CA ALA A 372 -14.18 7.19 21.48
C ALA A 372 -13.52 5.86 21.11
N GLN A 373 -13.76 4.83 21.92
CA GLN A 373 -13.04 3.55 21.82
C GLN A 373 -13.14 2.89 20.43
N GLN A 374 -14.24 3.09 19.71
CA GLN A 374 -14.42 2.60 18.33
C GLN A 374 -14.48 3.77 17.33
N SER A 375 -13.93 3.53 16.14
CA SER A 375 -13.89 4.50 15.03
C SER A 375 -15.26 4.78 14.41
N GLY A 376 -16.26 3.91 14.60
CA GLY A 376 -17.53 3.97 13.87
C GLY A 376 -17.33 3.98 12.35
N THR A 377 -18.25 4.61 11.62
CA THR A 377 -18.02 4.96 10.21
C THR A 377 -16.90 6.01 10.13
N VAL A 378 -15.84 5.66 9.40
CA VAL A 378 -14.70 6.55 9.13
C VAL A 378 -14.85 7.18 7.76
N LEU A 379 -14.65 8.49 7.66
CA LEU A 379 -14.50 9.22 6.39
C LEU A 379 -13.11 9.85 6.36
N TYR A 380 -12.33 9.52 5.33
CA TYR A 380 -11.01 10.08 5.09
C TYR A 380 -11.04 10.90 3.80
N TRP A 381 -10.61 12.16 3.90
CA TRP A 381 -10.65 13.14 2.82
C TRP A 381 -9.29 13.79 2.63
N MET A 382 -9.04 14.27 1.42
CA MET A 382 -7.95 15.19 1.14
C MET A 382 -8.44 16.49 0.50
N ARG A 383 -7.59 17.50 0.55
CA ARG A 383 -7.69 18.71 -0.26
C ARG A 383 -6.28 19.23 -0.51
N GLU A 384 -5.87 19.29 -1.76
CA GLU A 384 -4.63 19.91 -2.20
C GLU A 384 -4.65 21.43 -1.93
N ASN A 385 -3.55 22.13 -2.19
CA ASN A 385 -3.46 23.55 -1.90
C ASN A 385 -2.96 24.35 -3.12
N SER A 386 -3.69 25.40 -3.46
CA SER A 386 -3.22 26.53 -4.27
C SER A 386 -2.14 27.33 -3.52
N ARG A 387 -1.52 28.32 -4.16
CA ARG A 387 -0.54 29.22 -3.53
C ARG A 387 -1.20 30.48 -2.99
#